data_AF-A0A182WFL4-F1
#
_entry.id   AF-A0A182WFL4-F1
#
_cell.length_a   1.000
_cell.length_b   1.000
_cell.length_c   1.000
_cell.angle_alpha   90.00
_cell.angle_beta   90.00
_cell.angle_gamma   90.00
#
_symmetry.space_group_name_H-M   'P 1'
#
loop_
_entity.id
_entity.type
_entity.pdbx_description
1 polymer ?
#
loop_
_entity_poly.entity_id
_entity_poly.type
_entity_poly.pdbx_seq_one_letter_code
_entity_poly.pdbx_strand_id
1 'polypeptide(L)'
;MHEKDFIVYCDQLVAASRNCRSQWRWEHEGKLSYIRLEKKQHVQGQLLDRKQCNESGMKNDFFAKETGGDPSCASVEDIASILSFEYHVLYNESYEVPSLLFNIYEEGGRRFNIEEAWNILRISETVLSKEMYQAITMVHHPILFRPYLNLHPCKTSELMSSLPNSINPILSFLTSYGPLVNLEQNELVFNLQSNT
;
A
#
# COMPACT_ATOMS: atom_id res chain seq x y z
N MET A 1 1.50 -9.04 -21.04
CA MET A 1 0.75 -7.88 -21.58
C MET A 1 1.78 -6.93 -22.16
N HIS A 2 1.61 -6.45 -23.39
CA HIS A 2 2.61 -5.57 -23.98
C HIS A 2 2.53 -4.16 -23.40
N GLU A 3 3.66 -3.43 -23.40
CA GLU A 3 3.75 -2.06 -22.88
C GLU A 3 2.72 -1.12 -23.52
N LYS A 4 2.49 -1.24 -24.83
CA LYS A 4 1.50 -0.42 -25.54
C LYS A 4 0.09 -0.63 -24.99
N ASP A 5 -0.28 -1.87 -24.68
CA ASP A 5 -1.58 -2.19 -24.09
C ASP A 5 -1.66 -1.63 -22.67
N PHE A 6 -0.57 -1.77 -21.89
CA PHE A 6 -0.46 -1.17 -20.55
C PHE A 6 -0.76 0.34 -20.60
N ILE A 7 -0.13 1.08 -21.52
CA ILE A 7 -0.34 2.52 -21.67
C ILE A 7 -1.81 2.82 -21.99
N VAL A 8 -2.42 2.11 -22.93
CA VAL A 8 -3.84 2.30 -23.31
C VAL A 8 -4.78 2.07 -22.12
N TYR A 9 -4.57 1.01 -21.35
CA TYR A 9 -5.40 0.73 -20.17
C TYR A 9 -5.17 1.74 -19.04
N CYS A 10 -3.94 2.22 -18.86
CA CYS A 10 -3.64 3.30 -17.93
C CYS A 10 -4.30 4.63 -18.35
N ASP A 11 -4.35 4.95 -19.65
CA ASP A 11 -5.05 6.14 -20.15
C ASP A 11 -6.55 6.12 -19.83
N GLN A 12 -7.20 4.98 -20.09
CA GLN A 12 -8.61 4.78 -19.73
C GLN A 12 -8.84 4.95 -18.23
N LEU A 13 -7.95 4.37 -17.42
CA LEU A 13 -8.02 4.44 -15.97
C LEU A 13 -7.83 5.88 -15.47
N VAL A 14 -6.84 6.61 -15.96
CA VAL A 14 -6.60 8.02 -15.64
C VAL A 14 -7.81 8.86 -16.04
N ALA A 15 -8.36 8.67 -17.24
CA ALA A 15 -9.54 9.38 -17.71
C ALA A 15 -10.78 9.12 -16.83
N ALA A 16 -11.04 7.86 -16.48
CA ALA A 16 -12.17 7.48 -15.63
C ALA A 16 -12.02 7.97 -14.18
N SER A 17 -10.78 8.16 -13.72
CA SER A 17 -10.50 8.63 -12.36
C SER A 17 -10.76 10.13 -12.15
N ARG A 18 -10.95 10.92 -13.21
CA ARG A 18 -11.13 12.39 -13.13
C ARG A 18 -12.33 12.81 -12.26
N ASN A 19 -13.36 11.96 -12.18
CA ASN A 19 -14.54 12.21 -11.36
C ASN A 19 -14.50 11.50 -10.00
N CYS A 20 -13.38 10.87 -9.65
CA CYS A 20 -13.19 10.19 -8.37
C CYS A 20 -12.54 11.14 -7.34
N ARG A 21 -12.74 10.83 -6.05
CA ARG A 21 -12.11 11.58 -4.94
C ARG A 21 -10.59 11.51 -4.98
N SER A 22 -10.06 10.35 -5.36
CA SER A 22 -8.63 10.13 -5.56
C SER A 22 -8.40 9.89 -7.04
N GLN A 23 -7.56 10.71 -7.64
CA GLN A 23 -7.35 10.74 -9.08
C GLN A 23 -6.00 10.13 -9.41
N TRP A 24 -5.99 9.29 -10.44
CA TRP A 24 -4.76 8.82 -11.07
C TRP A 24 -4.26 9.88 -12.04
N ARG A 25 -2.95 10.05 -12.09
CA ARG A 25 -2.27 11.00 -12.98
C ARG A 25 -1.00 10.39 -13.55
N TRP A 26 -0.71 10.71 -14.80
CA TRP A 26 0.57 10.37 -15.40
C TRP A 26 1.69 11.26 -14.86
N GLU A 27 2.80 10.62 -14.50
CA GLU A 27 4.07 11.26 -14.16
C GLU A 27 5.11 10.84 -15.21
N HIS A 28 5.98 11.78 -15.59
CA HIS A 28 6.98 11.58 -16.64
C HIS A 28 8.35 12.01 -16.13
N GLU A 29 9.34 11.16 -16.36
CA GLU A 29 10.76 11.43 -16.11
C GLU A 29 11.54 11.07 -17.37
N GLY A 30 11.83 12.09 -18.19
CA GLY A 30 12.38 11.89 -19.51
C GLY A 30 11.46 11.06 -20.42
N LYS A 31 11.92 9.87 -20.81
CA LYS A 31 11.16 8.93 -21.65
C LYS A 31 10.36 7.89 -20.86
N LEU A 32 10.57 7.84 -19.55
CA LEU A 32 9.92 6.87 -18.68
C LEU A 32 8.68 7.51 -18.05
N SER A 33 7.63 6.72 -17.90
CA SER A 33 6.36 7.18 -17.36
C SER A 33 5.74 6.16 -16.43
N TYR A 34 4.95 6.64 -15.48
CA TYR A 34 4.16 5.82 -14.57
C TYR A 34 2.90 6.58 -14.16
N ILE A 35 1.86 5.87 -13.72
CA ILE A 35 0.70 6.53 -13.12
C ILE A 35 0.84 6.57 -11.61
N ARG A 36 0.39 7.67 -11.01
CA ARG A 36 0.48 7.96 -9.59
C ARG A 36 -0.88 8.32 -9.02
N LEU A 37 -1.12 7.88 -7.79
CA LEU A 37 -2.25 8.29 -6.96
C LEU A 37 -1.76 8.59 -5.56
N GLU A 38 -2.22 9.71 -5.01
CA GLU A 38 -2.04 10.06 -3.60
C GLU A 38 -3.39 10.14 -2.90
N LYS A 39 -3.44 9.70 -1.65
CA LYS A 39 -4.61 9.89 -0.80
C LYS A 39 -4.24 10.00 0.66
N LYS A 40 -5.10 10.66 1.44
CA LYS A 40 -5.00 10.74 2.89
C LYS A 40 -6.03 9.84 3.54
N GLN A 41 -5.66 9.13 4.61
CA GLN A 41 -6.55 8.28 5.37
C GLN A 41 -6.34 8.53 6.87
N HIS A 42 -7.45 8.57 7.62
CA HIS A 42 -7.41 8.56 9.08
C HIS A 42 -7.19 7.13 9.56
N VAL A 43 -6.24 6.96 10.48
CA VAL A 43 -5.95 5.69 11.14
C VAL A 43 -6.06 5.88 12.64
N GLN A 44 -6.66 4.91 13.33
CA GLN A 44 -6.76 4.92 14.80
C GLN A 44 -5.37 4.85 15.42
N GLY A 45 -5.13 5.62 16.49
CA GLY A 45 -3.81 5.75 17.13
C GLY A 45 -3.30 4.41 17.68
N GLN A 46 -4.21 3.53 18.13
CA GLN A 46 -3.86 2.19 18.61
C GLN A 46 -3.10 1.32 17.58
N LEU A 47 -3.28 1.53 16.28
CA LEU A 47 -2.57 0.79 15.23
C LEU A 47 -1.11 1.26 15.07
N LEU A 48 -0.81 2.51 15.44
CA LEU A 48 0.53 3.10 15.35
C LEU A 48 1.37 2.81 16.60
N ASP A 49 0.72 2.67 17.76
CA ASP A 49 1.36 2.44 19.07
C ASP A 49 1.69 0.98 19.38
N ARG A 50 1.54 0.04 18.43
CA ARG A 50 2.00 -1.37 18.59
C ARG A 50 3.54 -1.50 18.69
N LYS A 51 4.26 -0.40 18.95
CA LYS A 51 5.71 -0.27 18.98
C LYS A 51 6.39 -0.80 20.25
N GLN A 52 5.70 -1.24 21.31
CA GLN A 52 6.40 -1.78 22.49
C GLN A 52 5.69 -3.00 23.08
N CYS A 53 6.25 -4.18 22.80
CA CYS A 53 6.44 -5.32 23.72
C CYS A 53 6.87 -6.53 22.89
N ASN A 54 8.16 -6.64 22.55
CA ASN A 54 8.82 -7.91 22.23
C ASN A 54 10.34 -7.74 22.38
N GLU A 55 10.77 -7.32 23.56
CA GLU A 55 12.10 -7.69 24.05
C GLU A 55 11.90 -8.92 24.95
N SER A 56 12.04 -10.11 24.37
CA SER A 56 12.17 -11.36 25.14
C SER A 56 13.58 -11.46 25.70
N GLY A 57 13.86 -10.62 26.70
CA GLY A 57 15.01 -10.75 27.61
C GLY A 57 14.74 -11.78 28.71
N MET A 58 15.78 -12.57 29.02
CA MET A 58 15.86 -13.58 30.07
C MET A 58 14.95 -13.38 31.28
N LYS A 59 14.20 -14.42 31.65
CA LYS A 59 13.61 -14.57 32.99
C LYS A 59 14.73 -14.66 34.01
N ASN A 60 14.74 -13.75 34.98
CA ASN A 60 15.27 -13.97 36.32
C ASN A 60 14.25 -13.44 37.34
N ASP A 61 13.80 -14.35 38.22
CA ASP A 61 13.02 -14.08 39.42
C ASP A 61 13.74 -13.09 40.34
N PHE A 62 13.08 -12.03 40.82
CA PHE A 62 13.02 -11.71 42.26
C PHE A 62 12.18 -10.45 42.61
N PHE A 63 11.38 -10.63 43.66
CA PHE A 63 10.83 -9.69 44.65
C PHE A 63 9.63 -8.79 44.34
N ALA A 64 8.55 -9.10 45.06
CA ALA A 64 7.37 -8.28 45.29
C ALA A 64 7.71 -7.00 46.08
N LYS A 65 7.09 -5.89 45.65
CA LYS A 65 6.68 -4.82 46.57
C LYS A 65 5.49 -4.05 45.98
N GLU A 66 4.33 -4.18 46.62
CA GLU A 66 3.18 -3.30 46.42
C GLU A 66 3.58 -1.87 46.80
N THR A 67 3.29 -0.90 45.93
CA THR A 67 3.13 0.50 46.35
C THR A 67 2.30 1.27 45.32
N GLY A 68 1.17 1.82 45.79
CA GLY A 68 0.60 3.11 45.40
C GLY A 68 0.14 3.28 43.96
N GLY A 69 -1.18 3.17 43.73
CA GLY A 69 -1.80 3.64 42.49
C GLY A 69 -1.58 5.14 42.28
N ASP A 70 -0.91 5.48 41.18
CA ASP A 70 -0.90 6.82 40.60
C ASP A 70 -2.17 6.98 39.74
N PRO A 71 -3.08 7.92 40.07
CA PRO A 71 -4.29 8.17 39.29
C PRO A 71 -4.05 9.07 38.06
N SER A 72 -2.80 9.35 37.67
CA SER A 72 -2.50 10.10 36.44
C SER A 72 -2.36 9.22 35.20
N CYS A 73 -3.31 8.30 34.98
CA CYS A 73 -3.60 7.83 33.63
C CYS A 73 -4.59 8.82 33.03
N ALA A 74 -4.09 9.93 32.48
CA ALA A 74 -4.83 10.59 31.41
C ALA A 74 -5.14 9.49 30.38
N SER A 75 -6.42 9.21 30.15
CA SER A 75 -6.84 8.38 29.04
C SER A 75 -6.11 8.92 27.82
N VAL A 76 -5.20 8.13 27.24
CA VAL A 76 -4.59 8.46 25.95
C VAL A 76 -5.78 8.55 25.01
N GLU A 77 -6.24 9.77 24.76
CA GLU A 77 -7.25 10.02 23.76
C GLU A 77 -6.70 9.39 22.48
N ASP A 78 -7.50 8.54 21.85
CA ASP A 78 -7.12 7.81 20.64
C ASP A 78 -6.92 8.86 19.53
N ILE A 79 -5.72 9.46 19.46
CA ILE A 79 -5.45 10.56 18.53
C ILE A 79 -5.43 9.93 17.14
N ALA A 80 -6.56 10.07 16.43
CA ALA A 80 -6.68 9.70 15.04
C ALA A 80 -5.59 10.43 14.25
N SER A 81 -4.65 9.66 13.70
CA SER A 81 -3.53 10.19 12.92
C SER A 81 -3.88 10.18 11.44
N ILE A 82 -3.44 11.20 10.71
CA ILE A 82 -3.62 11.27 9.25
C ILE A 82 -2.37 10.74 8.58
N LEU A 83 -2.52 9.70 7.77
CA LEU A 83 -1.45 9.15 6.94
C LEU A 83 -1.67 9.51 5.48
N SER A 84 -0.57 9.80 4.78
CA SER A 84 -0.56 10.01 3.34
C SER A 84 -0.02 8.77 2.65
N PHE A 85 -0.83 8.19 1.77
CA PHE A 85 -0.47 7.06 0.94
C PHE A 85 -0.13 7.54 -0.47
N GLU A 86 0.97 7.04 -1.00
CA GLU A 86 1.42 7.29 -2.37
C GLU A 86 1.53 5.95 -3.10
N TYR A 87 0.88 5.82 -4.24
CA TYR A 87 0.86 4.61 -5.06
C TYR A 87 1.31 4.90 -6.47
N HIS A 88 2.23 4.09 -6.99
CA HIS A 88 2.75 4.19 -8.34
C HIS A 88 2.50 2.87 -9.06
N VAL A 89 1.94 2.92 -10.27
CA VAL A 89 1.82 1.75 -11.15
C VAL A 89 2.75 1.93 -12.33
N LEU A 90 3.63 0.94 -12.50
CA LEU A 90 4.65 0.92 -13.54
C LEU A 90 4.51 -0.33 -14.39
N TYR A 91 5.04 -0.27 -15.62
CA TYR A 91 5.25 -1.45 -16.43
C TYR A 91 6.60 -2.10 -16.07
N ASN A 92 6.61 -3.41 -15.84
CA ASN A 92 7.82 -4.20 -15.67
C ASN A 92 8.11 -4.96 -16.96
N GLU A 93 9.08 -4.47 -17.73
CA GLU A 93 9.46 -5.06 -19.03
C GLU A 93 9.98 -6.50 -18.91
N SER A 94 10.72 -6.83 -17.85
CA SER A 94 11.33 -8.16 -17.71
C SER A 94 10.30 -9.27 -17.50
N TYR A 95 9.15 -8.94 -16.92
CA TYR A 95 8.08 -9.89 -16.63
C TYR A 95 6.79 -9.62 -17.41
N GLU A 96 6.75 -8.55 -18.21
CA GLU A 96 5.60 -8.09 -19.00
C GLU A 96 4.29 -7.94 -18.20
N VAL A 97 4.40 -7.41 -16.98
CA VAL A 97 3.31 -7.24 -16.01
C VAL A 97 3.35 -5.87 -15.35
N PRO A 98 2.22 -5.37 -14.80
CA PRO A 98 2.24 -4.16 -13.99
C PRO A 98 2.94 -4.40 -12.64
N SER A 99 3.50 -3.34 -12.05
CA SER A 99 4.05 -3.33 -10.69
C SER A 99 3.37 -2.23 -9.87
N LEU A 100 2.98 -2.53 -8.64
CA LEU A 100 2.35 -1.59 -7.70
C LEU A 100 3.34 -1.24 -6.60
N LEU A 101 3.99 -0.08 -6.73
CA LEU A 101 4.87 0.46 -5.71
C LEU A 101 4.09 1.40 -4.81
N PHE A 102 4.41 1.44 -3.53
CA PHE A 102 3.77 2.34 -2.60
C PHE A 102 4.70 2.82 -1.48
N ASN A 103 4.34 3.96 -0.90
CA ASN A 103 4.93 4.47 0.33
C ASN A 103 3.83 5.09 1.21
N ILE A 104 4.08 5.08 2.50
CA ILE A 104 3.18 5.66 3.51
C ILE A 104 3.97 6.69 4.29
N TYR A 105 3.36 7.85 4.51
CA TYR A 105 3.97 8.98 5.19
C TYR A 105 3.11 9.45 6.36
N GLU A 106 3.75 9.72 7.49
CA GLU A 106 3.19 10.50 8.59
C GLU A 106 2.97 11.96 8.18
N GLU A 107 2.18 12.72 8.95
CA GLU A 107 1.92 14.14 8.71
C GLU A 107 3.21 14.99 8.63
N GLY A 108 4.27 14.59 9.34
CA GLY A 108 5.60 15.20 9.27
C GLY A 108 6.45 14.84 8.05
N GLY A 109 5.92 14.04 7.11
CA GLY A 109 6.62 13.60 5.90
C GLY A 109 7.59 12.43 6.12
N ARG A 110 7.68 11.89 7.33
CA ARG A 110 8.48 10.70 7.63
C ARG A 110 7.84 9.49 6.95
N ARG A 111 8.64 8.75 6.19
CA ARG A 111 8.22 7.51 5.53
C ARG A 111 8.20 6.34 6.51
N PHE A 112 7.22 5.45 6.35
CA PHE A 112 7.14 4.20 7.08
C PHE A 112 8.15 3.16 6.58
N ASN A 113 8.69 2.37 7.50
CA ASN A 113 9.41 1.13 7.17
C ASN A 113 8.42 -0.03 6.91
N ILE A 114 8.93 -1.25 6.67
CA ILE A 114 8.11 -2.42 6.36
C ILE A 114 7.20 -2.78 7.53
N GLU A 115 7.72 -2.75 8.76
CA GLU A 115 7.02 -3.14 9.98
C GLU A 115 5.91 -2.16 10.35
N GLU A 116 6.18 -0.86 10.20
CA GLU A 116 5.20 0.20 10.39
C GLU A 116 4.08 0.10 9.35
N ALA A 117 4.43 -0.11 8.08
CA ALA A 117 3.45 -0.34 7.03
C ALA A 117 2.62 -1.60 7.30
N TRP A 118 3.26 -2.71 7.69
CA TRP A 118 2.58 -3.98 7.97
C TRP A 118 1.46 -3.83 9.00
N ASN A 119 1.69 -3.07 10.07
CA ASN A 119 0.72 -2.91 11.15
C ASN A 119 -0.56 -2.16 10.75
N ILE A 120 -0.53 -1.39 9.66
CA ILE A 120 -1.69 -0.63 9.19
C ILE A 120 -2.30 -1.17 7.89
N LEU A 121 -1.57 -2.03 7.18
CA LEU A 121 -2.01 -2.58 5.91
C LEU A 121 -2.86 -3.82 6.14
N ARG A 122 -3.94 -3.94 5.36
CA ARG A 122 -4.88 -5.08 5.41
C ARG A 122 -4.25 -6.42 5.05
N ILE A 123 -3.09 -6.44 4.38
CA ILE A 123 -2.35 -7.69 4.13
C ILE A 123 -1.99 -8.43 5.43
N SER A 124 -1.82 -7.73 6.55
CA SER A 124 -1.57 -8.34 7.85
C SER A 124 -2.74 -9.18 8.38
N GLU A 125 -3.95 -8.99 7.85
CA GLU A 125 -5.13 -9.80 8.18
C GLU A 125 -5.17 -11.12 7.41
N THR A 126 -4.47 -11.20 6.27
CA THR A 126 -4.51 -12.35 5.36
C THR A 126 -3.21 -13.15 5.33
N VAL A 127 -2.08 -12.54 5.67
CA VAL A 127 -0.76 -13.16 5.67
C VAL A 127 -0.20 -13.20 7.09
N LEU A 128 0.44 -14.31 7.45
CA LEU A 128 1.02 -14.47 8.78
C LEU A 128 2.18 -13.47 8.97
N SER A 129 2.29 -12.86 10.15
CA SER A 129 3.36 -11.88 10.44
C SER A 129 4.77 -12.42 10.20
N LYS A 130 5.00 -13.72 10.39
CA LYS A 130 6.30 -14.38 10.09
C LYS A 130 6.67 -14.36 8.60
N GLU A 131 5.71 -14.13 7.71
CA GLU A 131 5.86 -14.08 6.24
C GLU A 131 5.86 -12.63 5.73
N MET A 132 5.87 -11.63 6.61
CA MET A 132 5.84 -10.21 6.27
C MET A 132 6.88 -9.82 5.21
N TYR A 133 8.15 -10.18 5.42
CA TYR A 133 9.23 -9.87 4.46
C TYR A 133 9.16 -10.66 3.15
N GLN A 134 8.36 -11.73 3.11
CA GLN A 134 8.07 -12.47 1.88
C GLN A 134 6.91 -11.82 1.12
N ALA A 135 5.99 -11.17 1.83
CA ALA A 135 4.82 -10.53 1.27
C ALA A 135 5.08 -9.08 0.82
N ILE A 136 5.82 -8.31 1.62
CA ILE A 136 6.22 -6.92 1.35
C ILE A 136 7.75 -6.88 1.26
N THR A 137 8.25 -6.33 0.15
CA THR A 137 9.66 -6.10 -0.07
C THR A 137 9.93 -4.61 -0.34
N MET A 138 11.16 -4.18 -0.13
CA MET A 138 11.62 -2.85 -0.50
C MET A 138 12.43 -2.94 -1.80
N VAL A 139 12.06 -2.13 -2.79
CA VAL A 139 12.72 -2.07 -4.10
C VAL A 139 13.10 -0.64 -4.42
N HIS A 140 14.08 -0.45 -5.31
CA HIS A 140 14.31 0.86 -5.91
C HIS A 140 13.23 1.12 -6.95
N HIS A 141 12.64 2.32 -6.90
CA HIS A 141 11.78 2.79 -7.98
C HIS A 141 12.59 2.87 -9.27
N PRO A 142 12.22 2.15 -10.35
CA PRO A 142 13.02 2.07 -11.59
C PRO A 142 13.30 3.44 -12.21
N ILE A 143 12.38 4.39 -12.03
CA ILE A 143 12.44 5.74 -12.59
C ILE A 143 13.02 6.77 -11.61
N LEU A 144 12.53 6.83 -10.36
CA LEU A 144 12.92 7.83 -9.37
C LEU A 144 14.18 7.46 -8.56
N PHE A 145 14.70 6.25 -8.73
CA PHE A 145 15.90 5.71 -8.07
C PHE A 145 15.91 5.81 -6.53
N ARG A 146 14.73 5.85 -5.91
CA ARG A 146 14.54 5.93 -4.44
C ARG A 146 13.71 4.74 -3.93
N PRO A 147 13.79 4.38 -2.63
CA PRO A 147 13.15 3.17 -2.14
C PRO A 147 11.62 3.29 -2.13
N TYR A 148 10.94 2.20 -2.46
CA TYR A 148 9.49 2.02 -2.36
C TYR A 148 9.20 0.63 -1.80
N LEU A 149 8.06 0.50 -1.12
CA LEU A 149 7.50 -0.79 -0.77
C LEU A 149 6.78 -1.39 -1.99
N ASN A 150 6.81 -2.71 -2.09
CA ASN A 150 6.16 -3.47 -3.15
C ASN A 150 5.58 -4.76 -2.57
N LEU A 151 4.39 -5.15 -3.03
CA LEU A 151 3.92 -6.51 -2.82
C LEU A 151 4.76 -7.47 -3.65
N HIS A 152 5.17 -8.60 -3.09
CA HIS A 152 6.04 -9.52 -3.81
C HIS A 152 5.35 -10.02 -5.11
N PRO A 153 5.97 -9.84 -6.29
CA PRO A 153 5.27 -9.94 -7.58
C PRO A 153 5.15 -11.37 -8.13
N CYS A 154 5.51 -12.40 -7.35
CA CYS A 154 5.65 -13.77 -7.88
C CYS A 154 4.36 -14.38 -8.42
N LYS A 155 3.19 -13.83 -8.08
CA LYS A 155 1.89 -14.26 -8.62
C LYS A 155 1.27 -13.26 -9.61
N THR A 156 1.95 -12.15 -9.92
CA THR A 156 1.36 -11.12 -10.79
C THR A 156 1.16 -11.65 -12.22
N SER A 157 2.11 -12.41 -12.77
CA SER A 157 1.96 -12.99 -14.11
C SER A 157 0.81 -14.00 -14.20
N GLU A 158 0.63 -14.83 -13.17
CA GLU A 158 -0.50 -15.75 -13.05
C GLU A 158 -1.83 -14.99 -12.98
N LEU A 159 -1.90 -13.94 -12.15
CA LEU A 159 -3.08 -13.08 -12.06
C LEU A 159 -3.42 -12.46 -13.41
N MET A 160 -2.45 -11.83 -14.08
CA MET A 160 -2.69 -11.18 -15.38
C MET A 160 -3.16 -12.17 -16.45
N SER A 161 -2.62 -13.39 -16.43
CA SER A 161 -3.03 -14.47 -17.33
C SER A 161 -4.46 -14.95 -17.07
N SER A 162 -4.97 -14.81 -15.85
CA SER A 162 -6.35 -15.17 -15.49
C SER A 162 -7.40 -14.12 -15.89
N LEU A 163 -7.00 -13.01 -16.51
CA LEU A 163 -7.87 -11.87 -16.84
C LEU A 163 -8.12 -11.67 -18.36
N PRO A 164 -8.38 -12.71 -19.18
CA PRO A 164 -8.48 -12.56 -20.64
C PRO A 164 -9.71 -11.75 -21.10
N ASN A 165 -10.76 -11.68 -20.28
CA ASN A 165 -12.00 -10.96 -20.59
C ASN A 165 -12.16 -9.67 -19.76
N SER A 166 -11.08 -9.19 -19.13
CA SER A 166 -11.16 -7.95 -18.36
C SER A 166 -11.32 -6.75 -19.29
N ILE A 167 -12.29 -5.88 -18.98
CA ILE A 167 -12.47 -4.59 -19.66
C ILE A 167 -11.20 -3.75 -19.51
N ASN A 168 -10.56 -3.81 -18.34
CA ASN A 168 -9.31 -3.12 -18.05
C ASN A 168 -8.45 -3.99 -17.10
N PRO A 169 -7.49 -4.75 -17.64
CA PRO A 169 -6.63 -5.63 -16.85
C PRO A 169 -5.82 -4.90 -15.76
N ILE A 170 -5.48 -3.63 -15.96
CA ILE A 170 -4.78 -2.81 -14.95
C ILE A 170 -5.69 -2.49 -13.77
N LEU A 171 -6.95 -2.13 -14.05
CA LEU A 171 -7.94 -1.95 -13.00
C LEU A 171 -8.18 -3.27 -12.27
N SER A 172 -8.32 -4.40 -12.99
CA SER A 172 -8.47 -5.71 -12.36
C SER A 172 -7.29 -6.02 -11.43
N PHE A 173 -6.06 -5.82 -11.89
CA PHE A 173 -4.85 -5.93 -11.06
C PHE A 173 -4.92 -5.06 -9.80
N LEU A 174 -5.33 -3.80 -9.93
CA LEU A 174 -5.50 -2.87 -8.81
C LEU A 174 -6.62 -3.29 -7.86
N THR A 175 -7.74 -3.82 -8.36
CA THR A 175 -8.81 -4.33 -7.49
C THR A 175 -8.45 -5.63 -6.79
N SER A 176 -7.52 -6.42 -7.35
CA SER A 176 -7.04 -7.65 -6.73
C SER A 176 -5.99 -7.39 -5.63
N TYR A 177 -5.01 -6.53 -5.90
CA TYR A 177 -3.90 -6.27 -4.96
C TYR A 177 -4.06 -5.00 -4.14
N GLY A 178 -4.76 -4.00 -4.66
CA GLY A 178 -4.95 -2.71 -4.00
C GLY A 178 -5.53 -2.82 -2.59
N PRO A 179 -6.59 -3.62 -2.33
CA PRO A 179 -7.15 -3.75 -0.99
C PRO A 179 -6.13 -4.20 0.07
N LEU A 180 -5.14 -5.02 -0.30
CA LEU A 180 -4.08 -5.49 0.60
C LEU A 180 -3.18 -4.34 1.08
N VAL A 181 -3.03 -3.30 0.27
CA VAL A 181 -2.25 -2.09 0.55
C VAL A 181 -3.16 -0.88 0.82
N ASN A 182 -4.38 -1.15 1.30
CA ASN A 182 -5.43 -0.19 1.63
C ASN A 182 -5.93 0.66 0.46
N LEU A 183 -5.63 0.31 -0.79
CA LEU A 183 -6.04 1.00 -2.01
C LEU A 183 -7.36 0.45 -2.56
N GLU A 184 -8.47 1.11 -2.23
CA GLU A 184 -9.79 0.83 -2.79
C GLU A 184 -10.03 1.59 -4.10
N GLN A 185 -10.66 0.95 -5.09
CA GLN A 185 -10.95 1.52 -6.41
C GLN A 185 -12.44 1.48 -6.78
N ASN A 186 -13.33 1.40 -5.79
CA ASN A 186 -14.78 1.18 -6.02
C ASN A 186 -15.43 2.25 -6.92
N GLU A 187 -15.11 3.54 -6.70
CA GLU A 187 -15.61 4.63 -7.56
C GLU A 187 -15.16 4.47 -9.02
N LEU A 188 -13.92 4.01 -9.20
CA LEU A 188 -13.32 3.83 -10.53
C LEU A 188 -13.92 2.63 -11.27
N VAL A 189 -14.16 1.52 -10.56
CA VAL A 189 -14.84 0.33 -11.09
C VAL A 189 -16.22 0.72 -11.62
N PHE A 190 -16.99 1.47 -10.83
CA PHE A 190 -18.30 1.96 -11.24
C PHE A 190 -18.21 2.85 -12.50
N ASN A 191 -17.25 3.77 -12.55
CA ASN A 191 -17.07 4.67 -13.69
C ASN A 191 -16.69 3.94 -14.98
N LEU A 192 -15.82 2.92 -14.93
CA LEU A 192 -15.41 2.18 -16.13
C LEU A 192 -16.50 1.23 -16.63
N GLN A 193 -17.28 0.62 -15.73
CA GLN A 193 -18.42 -0.21 -16.11
C GLN A 193 -19.58 0.61 -16.72
N SER A 194 -19.73 1.86 -16.33
CA SER A 194 -20.81 2.75 -16.83
C SER A 194 -20.51 3.35 -18.21
N ASN A 195 -19.26 3.30 -18.67
CA ASN A 195 -18.80 3.87 -19.94
C ASN A 195 -18.59 2.81 -21.04
N THR A 196 -18.96 1.55 -20.78
CA THR A 196 -18.85 0.41 -21.72
C THR A 196 -20.25 -0.04 -22.12
#